data_AF-A0A285HWW8-F1
#
_entry.id   AF-A0A285HWW8-F1
#
_cell.length_a   1.000
_cell.length_b   1.000
_cell.length_c   1.000
_cell.angle_alpha   90.00
_cell.angle_beta   90.00
_cell.angle_gamma   90.00
#
_symmetry.space_group_name_H-M   'P 1'
#
loop_
_entity.id
_entity.type
_entity.pdbx_description
1 polymer ?
#
loop_
_entity_poly.entity_id
_entity_poly.type
_entity_poly.pdbx_seq_one_letter_code
_entity_poly.pdbx_strand_id
1 'polypeptide(L)'
;MILKCDDHVSDYNVKFVKRNADQIGNVKEFEIFRHSEDSPYENEGNSHFNYTFILKDDKENQIWFQTNCGYGGSGPLATQEILQILGLKSDYQVDKKEYIKETNLTPEHKLNFIVGTYRKGRTPIDTHSWSDMNERFWVMTDFKYAYQLFDFKKILKSIGYLDNFFIETEIELPEEIAKPNPTKDGGPRDLYRNEWRGYATNNEFRLNHQFPEVEDNFLKIFFKNLVEKHGGTIQFKEV
;
A
#
# COMPACT_ATOMS: atom_id res chain seq x y z
N MET A 1 6.31 -16.74 -17.26
CA MET A 1 5.08 -16.41 -18.03
C MET A 1 5.09 -14.92 -18.33
N ILE A 2 4.55 -14.46 -19.47
CA ILE A 2 4.41 -13.03 -19.77
C ILE A 2 2.91 -12.70 -19.81
N LEU A 3 2.49 -11.74 -18.98
CA LEU A 3 1.15 -11.18 -18.99
C LEU A 3 1.23 -9.75 -19.53
N LYS A 4 0.51 -9.48 -20.61
CA LYS A 4 0.44 -8.14 -21.20
C LYS A 4 -0.90 -7.50 -20.86
N CYS A 5 -0.86 -6.29 -20.33
CA CYS A 5 -2.02 -5.45 -20.14
C CYS A 5 -2.03 -4.43 -21.28
N ASP A 6 -2.80 -4.76 -22.32
CA ASP A 6 -2.91 -3.95 -23.53
C ASP A 6 -3.91 -2.80 -23.38
N ASP A 7 -4.26 -2.42 -22.14
CA ASP A 7 -5.17 -1.31 -21.91
C ASP A 7 -4.39 0.00 -21.82
N HIS A 8 -4.77 0.94 -22.67
CA HIS A 8 -4.02 2.18 -22.86
C HIS A 8 -4.31 3.19 -21.74
N VAL A 9 -5.34 2.95 -20.94
CA VAL A 9 -5.76 3.83 -19.84
C VAL A 9 -5.14 3.36 -18.53
N SER A 10 -4.38 4.25 -17.89
CA SER A 10 -3.56 3.92 -16.73
C SER A 10 -4.36 3.43 -15.51
N ASP A 11 -5.60 3.87 -15.33
CA ASP A 11 -6.51 3.38 -14.26
C ASP A 11 -6.90 1.89 -14.45
N TYR A 12 -7.00 1.41 -15.69
CA TYR A 12 -7.26 -0.01 -15.94
C TYR A 12 -6.05 -0.87 -15.57
N ASN A 13 -4.82 -0.36 -15.74
CA ASN A 13 -3.60 -1.06 -15.32
C ASN A 13 -3.57 -1.25 -13.79
N VAL A 14 -3.92 -0.20 -13.03
CA VAL A 14 -4.06 -0.28 -11.57
C VAL A 14 -5.14 -1.31 -11.18
N LYS A 15 -6.32 -1.26 -11.82
CA LYS A 15 -7.41 -2.21 -11.57
C LYS A 15 -7.02 -3.65 -11.93
N PHE A 16 -6.24 -3.83 -12.99
CA PHE A 16 -5.71 -5.12 -13.41
C PHE A 16 -4.83 -5.71 -12.33
N VAL A 17 -3.88 -4.93 -11.79
CA VAL A 17 -3.02 -5.37 -10.68
C VAL A 17 -3.85 -5.71 -9.44
N LYS A 18 -4.80 -4.87 -9.05
CA LYS A 18 -5.68 -5.13 -7.89
C LYS A 18 -6.49 -6.42 -8.04
N ARG A 19 -6.91 -6.77 -9.26
CA ARG A 19 -7.72 -7.97 -9.55
C ARG A 19 -6.91 -9.25 -9.64
N ASN A 20 -5.65 -9.16 -10.05
CA ASN A 20 -4.78 -10.32 -10.28
C ASN A 20 -3.63 -10.40 -9.26
N ALA A 21 -3.69 -9.66 -8.15
CA ALA A 21 -2.59 -9.56 -7.18
C ALA A 21 -2.17 -10.93 -6.61
N ASP A 22 -3.09 -11.89 -6.54
CA ASP A 22 -2.86 -13.27 -6.10
C ASP A 22 -1.98 -14.08 -7.08
N GLN A 23 -1.93 -13.65 -8.34
CA GLN A 23 -1.09 -14.24 -9.39
C GLN A 23 0.29 -13.58 -9.47
N ILE A 24 0.47 -12.42 -8.84
CA ILE A 24 1.73 -11.65 -8.85
C ILE A 24 2.56 -12.07 -7.64
N GLY A 25 3.75 -12.61 -7.89
CA GLY A 25 4.73 -12.90 -6.84
C GLY A 25 5.32 -11.62 -6.22
N ASN A 26 6.38 -11.78 -5.44
CA ASN A 26 7.11 -10.62 -4.94
C ASN A 26 7.95 -10.01 -6.06
N VAL A 27 7.64 -8.77 -6.46
CA VAL A 27 8.40 -8.06 -7.49
C VAL A 27 9.86 -7.89 -7.06
N LYS A 28 10.79 -8.36 -7.91
CA LYS A 28 12.24 -8.30 -7.70
C LYS A 28 12.94 -7.32 -8.62
N GLU A 29 12.31 -6.99 -9.74
CA GLU A 29 12.83 -6.06 -10.72
C GLU A 29 11.67 -5.32 -11.38
N PHE A 30 11.92 -4.07 -11.76
CA PHE A 30 11.08 -3.39 -12.73
C PHE A 30 11.90 -2.55 -13.68
N GLU A 31 11.31 -2.30 -14.84
CA GLU A 31 11.88 -1.48 -15.88
C GLU A 31 10.81 -0.53 -16.44
N ILE A 32 11.17 0.72 -16.67
CA ILE A 32 10.29 1.75 -17.19
C ILE A 32 11.01 2.43 -18.36
N PHE A 33 10.31 2.55 -19.47
CA PHE A 33 10.70 3.33 -20.63
C PHE A 33 9.63 4.39 -20.88
N ARG A 34 10.06 5.65 -20.90
CA ARG A 34 9.15 6.78 -21.10
C ARG A 34 8.70 6.94 -22.55
N HIS A 35 9.56 6.52 -23.48
CA HIS A 35 9.33 6.54 -24.92
C HIS A 35 9.51 5.13 -25.49
N SER A 36 8.69 4.73 -26.46
CA SER A 36 8.79 3.41 -27.10
C SER A 36 10.11 3.21 -27.81
N GLU A 37 10.65 4.27 -28.40
CA GLU A 37 11.93 4.30 -29.10
C GLU A 37 13.14 3.99 -28.21
N ASP A 38 13.01 4.21 -26.89
CA ASP A 38 14.03 3.87 -25.91
C ASP A 38 13.93 2.40 -25.45
N SER A 39 12.81 1.74 -25.74
CA SER A 39 12.55 0.37 -25.32
C SER A 39 13.20 -0.62 -26.29
N PRO A 40 14.08 -1.52 -25.81
CA PRO A 40 14.60 -2.60 -26.66
C PRO A 40 13.52 -3.60 -27.07
N TYR A 41 12.29 -3.44 -26.56
CA TYR A 41 11.13 -4.30 -26.79
C TYR A 41 10.09 -3.68 -27.76
N GLU A 42 10.47 -2.67 -28.55
CA GLU A 42 9.55 -1.93 -29.46
C GLU A 42 8.70 -2.86 -30.35
N ASN A 43 9.26 -3.99 -30.80
CA ASN A 43 8.58 -4.98 -31.64
C ASN A 43 7.70 -6.00 -30.88
N GLU A 44 7.79 -6.03 -29.54
CA GLU A 44 6.97 -6.91 -28.69
C GLU A 44 5.71 -6.21 -28.16
N GLY A 45 5.61 -4.89 -28.38
CA GLY A 45 4.46 -4.06 -28.04
C GLY A 45 3.65 -3.61 -29.24
N ASN A 46 2.57 -2.88 -28.97
CA ASN A 46 1.93 -2.09 -30.00
C ASN A 46 2.76 -0.79 -30.17
N SER A 47 3.24 -0.51 -31.37
CA SER A 47 4.14 0.61 -31.70
C SER A 47 3.55 2.00 -31.47
N HIS A 48 2.33 2.09 -30.94
CA HIS A 48 1.63 3.33 -30.63
C HIS A 48 1.79 3.78 -29.17
N PHE A 49 2.32 2.93 -28.26
CA PHE A 49 2.47 3.27 -26.86
C PHE A 49 3.78 3.96 -26.56
N ASN A 50 3.71 5.18 -26.03
CA ASN A 50 4.91 5.90 -25.65
C ASN A 50 5.49 5.38 -24.33
N TYR A 51 4.68 4.89 -23.39
CA TYR A 51 5.15 4.48 -22.07
C TYR A 51 5.06 2.97 -21.85
N THR A 52 6.17 2.35 -21.46
CA THR A 52 6.26 0.93 -21.13
C THR A 52 6.72 0.74 -19.69
N PHE A 53 6.00 -0.05 -18.93
CA PHE A 53 6.34 -0.44 -17.56
C PHE A 53 6.29 -1.96 -17.44
N ILE A 54 7.41 -2.56 -17.05
CA ILE A 54 7.57 -4.00 -16.95
C ILE A 54 7.92 -4.34 -15.50
N LEU A 55 7.15 -5.25 -14.92
CA LEU A 55 7.43 -5.87 -13.63
C LEU A 55 7.97 -7.27 -13.83
N LYS A 56 8.90 -7.68 -12.97
CA LYS A 56 9.35 -9.07 -12.87
C LYS A 56 9.27 -9.57 -11.43
N ASP A 57 8.57 -10.67 -11.22
CA ASP A 57 8.38 -11.28 -9.90
C ASP A 57 9.42 -12.36 -9.57
N ASP A 58 9.39 -12.85 -8.33
CA ASP A 58 10.25 -13.91 -7.78
C ASP A 58 10.01 -15.29 -8.41
N LYS A 59 9.03 -15.43 -9.29
CA LYS A 59 8.75 -16.63 -10.09
C LYS A 59 9.16 -16.45 -11.55
N GLU A 60 9.91 -15.39 -11.86
CA GLU A 60 10.33 -15.03 -13.22
C GLU A 60 9.14 -14.74 -14.16
N ASN A 61 7.97 -14.42 -13.61
CA ASN A 61 6.86 -13.89 -14.41
C ASN A 61 7.11 -12.43 -14.73
N GLN A 62 6.68 -12.03 -15.92
CA GLN A 62 6.72 -10.64 -16.33
C GLN A 62 5.31 -10.11 -16.55
N ILE A 63 5.08 -8.87 -16.13
CA ILE A 63 3.83 -8.16 -16.33
C ILE A 63 4.14 -6.86 -17.04
N TRP A 64 3.55 -6.67 -18.21
CA TRP A 64 3.85 -5.57 -19.10
C TRP A 64 2.65 -4.66 -19.16
N PHE A 65 2.87 -3.38 -18.88
CA PHE A 65 1.89 -2.32 -18.99
C PHE A 65 2.34 -1.36 -20.07
N GLN A 66 1.53 -1.21 -21.11
CA GLN A 66 1.81 -0.30 -22.22
C GLN A 66 0.68 0.73 -22.28
N THR A 67 1.03 2.02 -22.13
CA THR A 67 0.04 3.10 -22.01
C THR A 67 0.41 4.30 -22.88
N ASN A 68 -0.61 5.03 -23.35
CA ASN A 68 -0.46 6.21 -24.20
C ASN A 68 -0.07 7.49 -23.41
N CYS A 69 0.23 7.37 -22.12
CA CYS A 69 0.31 8.51 -21.21
C CYS A 69 1.76 9.04 -21.10
N GLY A 70 2.10 10.02 -21.95
CA GLY A 70 3.37 10.76 -21.91
C GLY A 70 3.49 11.80 -20.79
N TYR A 71 4.49 12.70 -20.90
CA TYR A 71 5.02 13.61 -19.87
C TYR A 71 3.98 14.22 -18.90
N GLY A 72 4.20 14.06 -17.58
CA GLY A 72 3.36 14.59 -16.49
C GLY A 72 1.99 13.93 -16.30
N GLY A 73 1.68 12.88 -17.07
CA GLY A 73 0.35 12.26 -17.15
C GLY A 73 0.06 11.10 -16.19
N SER A 74 -0.98 10.33 -16.49
CA SER A 74 -1.49 9.22 -15.67
C SER A 74 -0.62 7.96 -15.65
N GLY A 75 0.35 7.83 -16.57
CA GLY A 75 1.26 6.68 -16.65
C GLY A 75 2.20 6.58 -15.44
N PRO A 76 3.02 7.63 -15.17
CA PRO A 76 3.83 7.71 -13.96
C PRO A 76 3.01 7.56 -12.67
N LEU A 77 1.84 8.20 -12.58
CA LEU A 77 0.94 8.07 -11.41
C LEU A 77 0.45 6.64 -11.19
N ALA A 78 0.00 5.96 -12.25
CA ALA A 78 -0.40 4.56 -12.16
C ALA A 78 0.78 3.64 -11.82
N THR A 79 1.98 3.95 -12.32
CA THR A 79 3.19 3.20 -12.00
C THR A 79 3.55 3.33 -10.53
N GLN A 80 3.51 4.55 -9.99
CA GLN A 80 3.64 4.76 -8.54
C GLN A 80 2.61 3.92 -7.79
N GLU A 81 1.32 4.02 -8.14
CA GLU A 81 0.25 3.28 -7.45
C GLU A 81 0.44 1.75 -7.56
N ILE A 82 0.89 1.22 -8.70
CA ILE A 82 1.15 -0.21 -8.89
C ILE A 82 2.33 -0.68 -8.04
N LEU A 83 3.48 -0.02 -8.14
CA LEU A 83 4.69 -0.36 -7.35
C LEU A 83 4.36 -0.42 -5.87
N GLN A 84 3.62 0.58 -5.45
CA GLN A 84 3.10 0.75 -4.12
C GLN A 84 2.12 -0.35 -3.67
N ILE A 85 1.13 -0.74 -4.50
CA ILE A 85 0.24 -1.88 -4.24
C ILE A 85 1.04 -3.15 -4.01
N LEU A 86 2.16 -3.29 -4.74
CA LEU A 86 3.06 -4.43 -4.71
C LEU A 86 4.15 -4.32 -3.63
N GLY A 87 4.06 -3.35 -2.71
CA GLY A 87 4.95 -3.22 -1.57
C GLY A 87 6.31 -2.58 -1.86
N LEU A 88 6.50 -1.96 -3.03
CA LEU A 88 7.73 -1.24 -3.41
C LEU A 88 7.58 0.25 -3.08
N LYS A 89 8.23 0.69 -2.00
CA LYS A 89 7.91 1.95 -1.30
C LYS A 89 8.98 3.05 -1.41
N SER A 90 9.85 3.02 -2.42
CA SER A 90 10.87 4.06 -2.61
C SER A 90 10.38 5.15 -3.58
N ASP A 91 10.89 6.38 -3.42
CA ASP A 91 10.79 7.38 -4.50
C ASP A 91 11.78 7.02 -5.61
N TYR A 92 11.27 6.34 -6.64
CA TYR A 92 12.04 5.98 -7.83
C TYR A 92 12.14 7.13 -8.85
N GLN A 93 11.51 8.27 -8.59
CA GLN A 93 11.48 9.45 -9.45
C GLN A 93 10.91 9.14 -10.85
N VAL A 94 9.82 8.37 -10.88
CA VAL A 94 9.19 7.86 -12.12
C VAL A 94 8.60 8.95 -13.02
N ASP A 95 8.39 10.14 -12.46
CA ASP A 95 7.92 11.33 -13.17
C ASP A 95 9.07 12.12 -13.83
N LYS A 96 10.31 11.92 -13.38
CA LYS A 96 11.49 12.71 -13.76
C LYS A 96 12.42 11.98 -14.73
N LYS A 97 12.61 10.67 -14.58
CA LYS A 97 13.58 9.90 -15.38
C LYS A 97 12.94 9.38 -16.67
N GLU A 98 13.72 9.34 -17.75
CA GLU A 98 13.30 8.80 -19.05
C GLU A 98 13.39 7.27 -19.09
N TYR A 99 14.37 6.71 -18.39
CA TYR A 99 14.56 5.28 -18.21
C TYR A 99 14.82 4.97 -16.74
N ILE A 100 14.20 3.90 -16.25
CA ILE A 100 14.45 3.39 -14.90
C ILE A 100 14.55 1.87 -14.97
N LYS A 101 15.58 1.33 -14.35
CA LYS A 101 15.69 -0.10 -14.06
C LYS A 101 16.14 -0.29 -12.64
N GLU A 102 15.32 -0.98 -11.87
CA GLU A 102 15.61 -1.30 -10.48
C GLU A 102 15.60 -2.82 -10.32
N THR A 103 16.58 -3.34 -9.58
CA THR A 103 16.80 -4.77 -9.37
C THR A 103 17.03 -5.07 -7.90
N ASN A 104 16.96 -6.34 -7.52
CA ASN A 104 17.12 -6.79 -6.12
C ASN A 104 16.11 -6.13 -5.17
N LEU A 105 14.91 -5.86 -5.69
CA LEU A 105 13.86 -5.21 -4.94
C LEU A 105 13.34 -6.12 -3.82
N THR A 106 13.02 -5.49 -2.69
CA THR A 106 12.48 -6.17 -1.52
C THR A 106 11.13 -5.53 -1.16
N PRO A 107 10.02 -6.09 -1.68
CA PRO A 107 8.69 -5.66 -1.29
C PRO A 107 8.46 -5.76 0.22
N GLU A 108 7.77 -4.78 0.78
CA GLU A 108 7.35 -4.78 2.18
C GLU A 108 5.83 -4.78 2.28
N HIS A 109 5.27 -5.84 2.87
CA HIS A 109 3.82 -6.02 3.02
C HIS A 109 3.37 -5.93 4.47
N LYS A 110 3.86 -4.92 5.19
CA LYS A 110 3.48 -4.66 6.58
C LYS A 110 2.24 -3.80 6.69
N LEU A 111 1.43 -4.07 7.72
CA LEU A 111 0.35 -3.21 8.17
C LEU A 111 0.30 -3.18 9.69
N ASN A 112 0.74 -2.08 10.26
CA ASN A 112 0.62 -1.83 11.68
C ASN A 112 -0.50 -0.84 11.94
N PHE A 113 -1.21 -1.05 13.04
CA PHE A 113 -2.28 -0.15 13.43
C PHE A 113 -2.52 -0.19 14.93
N ILE A 114 -2.88 0.97 15.48
CA ILE A 114 -3.36 1.08 16.84
C ILE A 114 -4.86 0.81 16.85
N VAL A 115 -5.29 -0.07 17.76
CA VAL A 115 -6.70 -0.36 17.97
C VAL A 115 -7.22 0.61 19.03
N GLY A 116 -8.34 1.26 18.75
CA GLY A 116 -9.01 2.09 19.75
C GLY A 116 -10.52 2.09 19.64
N THR A 117 -11.14 2.63 20.69
CA THR A 117 -12.59 2.79 20.82
C THR A 117 -12.95 4.25 21.06
N TYR A 118 -14.14 4.66 20.63
CA TYR A 118 -14.67 5.98 20.94
C TYR A 118 -14.86 6.15 22.46
N ARG A 119 -14.48 7.31 22.99
CA ARG A 119 -14.80 7.68 24.37
C ARG A 119 -16.32 7.69 24.58
N LYS A 120 -16.75 7.17 25.73
CA LYS A 120 -18.17 7.08 26.11
C LYS A 120 -18.82 8.47 26.03
N GLY A 121 -19.92 8.58 25.27
CA GLY A 121 -20.68 9.83 25.10
C GLY A 121 -20.34 10.65 23.86
N ARG A 122 -19.43 10.20 22.99
CA ARG A 122 -19.20 10.80 21.67
C ARG A 122 -19.67 9.87 20.55
N THR A 123 -20.39 10.41 19.57
CA THR A 123 -20.82 9.62 18.39
C THR A 123 -19.77 9.69 17.28
N PRO A 124 -19.70 8.69 16.38
CA PRO A 124 -18.78 8.71 15.23
C PRO A 124 -18.95 9.92 14.30
N ILE A 125 -20.10 10.61 14.37
CA ILE A 125 -20.46 11.74 13.51
C ILE A 125 -19.78 13.03 13.99
N ASP A 126 -19.46 13.13 15.28
CA ASP A 126 -19.10 14.42 15.89
C ASP A 126 -17.61 14.75 15.88
N THR A 127 -16.72 13.78 15.66
CA THR A 127 -15.28 14.00 15.90
C THR A 127 -14.38 13.24 14.93
N HIS A 128 -13.73 13.97 14.02
CA HIS A 128 -12.49 13.54 13.35
C HIS A 128 -11.25 13.80 14.24
N SER A 129 -11.46 14.10 15.53
CA SER A 129 -10.41 14.48 16.46
C SER A 129 -9.86 13.27 17.18
N TRP A 130 -8.56 13.05 17.00
CA TRP A 130 -7.71 12.06 17.68
C TRP A 130 -7.85 12.06 19.21
N SER A 131 -8.18 13.22 19.79
CA SER A 131 -8.32 13.43 21.24
C SER A 131 -9.41 12.60 21.91
N ASP A 132 -10.26 11.92 21.14
CA ASP A 132 -11.50 11.32 21.61
C ASP A 132 -11.49 9.79 21.58
N MET A 133 -10.33 9.19 21.35
CA MET A 133 -10.15 7.76 21.43
C MET A 133 -9.57 7.32 22.76
N ASN A 134 -9.96 6.11 23.14
CA ASN A 134 -9.24 5.29 24.09
C ASN A 134 -8.42 4.29 23.28
N GLU A 135 -7.13 4.54 23.22
CA GLU A 135 -6.12 3.65 22.67
C GLU A 135 -6.04 2.38 23.53
N ARG A 136 -5.86 1.23 22.89
CA ARG A 136 -5.88 -0.07 23.58
C ARG A 136 -4.56 -0.79 23.43
N PHE A 137 -4.20 -1.11 22.19
CA PHE A 137 -2.97 -1.81 21.86
C PHE A 137 -2.63 -1.64 20.37
N TRP A 138 -1.36 -1.82 20.05
CA TRP A 138 -0.86 -1.94 18.69
C TRP A 138 -1.01 -3.37 18.17
N VAL A 139 -1.37 -3.45 16.90
CA VAL A 139 -1.32 -4.67 16.08
C VAL A 139 -0.27 -4.44 15.01
N MET A 140 0.77 -5.28 15.01
CA MET A 140 1.82 -5.25 14.00
C MET A 140 1.71 -6.49 13.15
N THR A 141 1.64 -6.34 11.83
CA THR A 141 1.47 -7.46 10.92
C THR A 141 2.48 -7.45 9.79
N ASP A 142 2.86 -8.63 9.34
CA ASP A 142 3.72 -8.82 8.17
C ASP A 142 3.17 -9.95 7.30
N PHE A 143 3.02 -9.68 6.01
CA PHE A 143 2.48 -10.61 5.03
C PHE A 143 3.56 -11.02 4.02
N LYS A 144 3.45 -12.23 3.49
CA LYS A 144 4.42 -12.72 2.50
C LYS A 144 4.23 -12.08 1.13
N TYR A 145 2.99 -11.77 0.77
CA TYR A 145 2.60 -11.26 -0.54
C TYR A 145 1.61 -10.09 -0.44
N ALA A 146 1.61 -9.22 -1.45
CA ALA A 146 0.75 -8.04 -1.52
C ALA A 146 -0.75 -8.36 -1.45
N TYR A 147 -1.19 -9.44 -2.10
CA TYR A 147 -2.62 -9.83 -2.12
C TYR A 147 -3.14 -10.19 -0.73
N GLN A 148 -2.30 -10.81 0.12
CA GLN A 148 -2.67 -11.18 1.48
C GLN A 148 -2.96 -9.94 2.32
N LEU A 149 -2.07 -8.95 2.22
CA LEU A 149 -2.25 -7.64 2.84
C LEU A 149 -3.51 -6.94 2.31
N PHE A 150 -3.74 -6.98 1.00
CA PHE A 150 -4.91 -6.36 0.38
C PHE A 150 -6.23 -6.95 0.86
N ASP A 151 -6.32 -8.28 0.93
CA ASP A 151 -7.52 -8.97 1.41
C ASP A 151 -7.76 -8.72 2.90
N PHE A 152 -6.69 -8.71 3.71
CA PHE A 152 -6.78 -8.32 5.12
C PHE A 152 -7.32 -6.88 5.28
N LYS A 153 -6.80 -5.91 4.51
CA LYS A 153 -7.29 -4.52 4.52
C LYS A 153 -8.78 -4.42 4.17
N LYS A 154 -9.28 -5.20 3.19
CA LYS A 154 -10.71 -5.23 2.85
C LYS A 154 -11.56 -5.68 4.03
N ILE A 155 -11.13 -6.73 4.73
CA ILE A 155 -11.87 -7.25 5.88
C ILE A 155 -11.89 -6.23 7.00
N LEU A 156 -10.75 -5.61 7.34
CA LEU A 156 -10.71 -4.54 8.35
C LEU A 156 -11.71 -3.43 8.02
N LYS A 157 -11.75 -2.96 6.78
CA LYS A 157 -12.72 -1.94 6.32
C LYS A 157 -14.18 -2.38 6.37
N SER A 158 -14.46 -3.68 6.42
CA SER A 158 -15.83 -4.19 6.55
C SER A 158 -16.32 -4.23 8.01
N ILE A 159 -15.40 -4.32 8.98
CA ILE A 159 -15.72 -4.42 10.41
C ILE A 159 -15.44 -3.12 11.18
N GLY A 160 -14.82 -2.13 10.54
CA GLY A 160 -14.40 -0.90 11.16
C GLY A 160 -13.84 0.12 10.18
N TYR A 161 -13.26 1.18 10.72
CA TYR A 161 -12.63 2.26 10.00
C TYR A 161 -11.12 2.15 10.16
N LEU A 162 -10.41 2.10 9.03
CA LEU A 162 -8.96 2.08 8.98
C LEU A 162 -8.50 3.39 8.35
N ASP A 163 -7.91 4.26 9.16
CA ASP A 163 -7.44 5.58 8.74
C ASP A 163 -5.94 5.73 9.00
N ASN A 164 -5.27 6.57 8.22
CA ASN A 164 -3.84 6.78 8.41
C ASN A 164 -3.56 7.57 9.68
N PHE A 165 -2.47 7.20 10.35
CA PHE A 165 -2.00 7.90 11.53
C PHE A 165 -1.42 9.28 11.19
N PHE A 166 -1.94 10.37 11.78
CA PHE A 166 -1.29 11.68 11.72
C PHE A 166 -0.31 11.83 12.89
N ILE A 167 0.99 12.01 12.58
CA ILE A 167 2.11 12.11 13.55
C ILE A 167 2.01 13.32 14.51
N GLU A 168 1.02 14.20 14.35
CA GLU A 168 0.78 15.30 15.31
C GLU A 168 0.22 14.82 16.66
N THR A 169 0.09 13.51 16.87
CA THR A 169 -0.45 12.90 18.09
C THR A 169 0.66 12.49 19.05
N GLU A 170 0.41 12.68 20.35
CA GLU A 170 1.33 12.37 21.47
C GLU A 170 1.53 10.85 21.71
N ILE A 171 1.14 9.99 20.78
CA ILE A 171 1.15 8.54 20.96
C ILE A 171 2.56 8.01 20.70
N GLU A 172 3.07 7.24 21.65
CA GLU A 172 4.36 6.58 21.49
C GLU A 172 4.26 5.46 20.43
N LEU A 173 5.05 5.58 19.37
CA LEU A 173 5.18 4.55 18.35
C LEU A 173 6.16 3.46 18.84
N PRO A 174 5.80 2.18 18.70
CA PRO A 174 6.74 1.07 18.85
C PRO A 174 8.04 1.29 18.08
N GLU A 175 9.18 0.87 18.63
CA GLU A 175 10.50 1.03 17.99
C GLU A 175 10.61 0.34 16.62
N GLU A 176 9.86 -0.73 16.40
CA GLU A 176 9.81 -1.50 15.14
C GLU A 176 9.04 -0.77 14.04
N ILE A 177 8.28 0.26 14.42
CA ILE A 177 7.58 1.13 13.50
C ILE A 177 8.53 2.24 13.07
N ALA A 178 8.96 2.18 11.81
CA ALA A 178 9.72 3.26 11.21
C ALA A 178 8.90 4.57 11.27
N LYS A 179 9.45 5.60 11.91
CA LYS A 179 8.94 6.96 11.82
C LYS A 179 9.21 7.46 10.40
N PRO A 180 8.20 7.91 9.64
CA PRO A 180 8.44 8.63 8.38
C PRO A 180 9.43 9.76 8.62
N ASN A 181 10.40 9.96 7.71
CA ASN A 181 11.42 10.99 7.88
C ASN A 181 11.03 12.25 7.08
N PRO A 182 10.38 13.25 7.70
CA PRO A 182 9.84 14.43 7.00
C PRO A 182 10.87 15.36 6.36
N THR A 183 12.18 15.06 6.50
CA THR A 183 13.24 15.86 5.88
C THR A 183 13.78 15.27 4.57
N LYS A 184 13.55 13.97 4.32
CA LYS A 184 13.92 13.31 3.04
C LYS A 184 12.74 13.13 2.10
N ASP A 185 11.53 13.02 2.66
CA ASP A 185 10.33 12.54 1.95
C ASP A 185 9.32 13.68 1.66
N GLY A 186 9.80 14.93 1.67
CA GLY A 186 8.95 16.13 1.63
C GLY A 186 8.42 16.52 3.01
N GLY A 187 8.01 17.79 3.17
CA GLY A 187 7.51 18.28 4.46
C GLY A 187 6.29 17.48 4.95
N PRO A 188 5.86 17.63 6.22
CA PRO A 188 4.75 16.87 6.80
C PRO A 188 3.49 16.90 5.93
N ARG A 189 3.22 18.02 5.24
CA ARG A 189 2.05 18.13 4.34
C ARG A 189 2.21 17.39 3.01
N ASP A 190 3.42 17.18 2.51
CA ASP A 190 3.69 16.55 1.21
C ASP A 190 3.75 15.03 1.32
N LEU A 191 4.36 14.51 2.39
CA LEU A 191 4.28 13.11 2.82
C LEU A 191 2.82 12.60 2.80
N TYR A 192 1.90 13.39 3.35
CA TYR A 192 0.49 13.01 3.52
C TYR A 192 -0.45 13.56 2.45
N ARG A 193 0.00 14.31 1.43
CA ARG A 193 -0.91 14.78 0.37
C ARG A 193 -1.08 13.81 -0.77
N ASN A 194 -0.02 13.17 -1.26
CA ASN A 194 -0.15 12.37 -2.49
C ASN A 194 0.56 11.00 -2.47
N GLU A 195 1.65 10.80 -1.72
CA GLU A 195 2.49 9.60 -1.92
C GLU A 195 2.47 8.59 -0.77
N TRP A 196 2.07 8.94 0.46
CA TRP A 196 2.07 8.01 1.62
C TRP A 196 0.67 7.67 2.19
N ARG A 197 -0.42 8.22 1.64
CA ARG A 197 -1.80 7.95 2.13
C ARG A 197 -2.32 6.53 1.92
N GLY A 198 -1.81 5.78 0.94
CA GLY A 198 -2.09 4.34 0.83
C GLY A 198 -1.15 3.46 1.66
N TYR A 199 -0.07 4.09 2.17
CA TYR A 199 1.19 3.49 2.61
C TYR A 199 1.45 3.58 4.07
N ALA A 200 0.66 4.33 4.83
CA ALA A 200 0.86 4.45 6.25
C ALA A 200 0.92 3.03 6.80
N THR A 201 2.12 2.61 7.20
CA THR A 201 2.33 1.36 7.91
C THR A 201 1.77 1.49 9.31
N ASN A 202 1.35 2.69 9.70
CA ASN A 202 0.76 3.04 10.97
C ASN A 202 -0.61 3.60 10.67
N ASN A 203 -1.62 2.89 11.13
CA ASN A 203 -2.99 3.27 10.95
C ASN A 203 -3.66 3.32 12.30
N GLU A 204 -4.77 3.99 12.34
CA GLU A 204 -5.75 3.85 13.38
C GLU A 204 -6.82 2.88 12.88
N PHE A 205 -7.14 1.90 13.72
CA PHE A 205 -8.27 1.03 13.48
C PHE A 205 -9.33 1.22 14.56
N ARG A 206 -10.52 1.63 14.12
CA ARG A 206 -11.70 1.79 14.95
C ARG A 206 -12.71 0.73 14.60
N LEU A 207 -13.15 -0.03 15.60
CA LEU A 207 -14.28 -0.92 15.41
C LEU A 207 -15.55 -0.10 15.09
N ASN A 208 -16.41 -0.68 14.26
CA ASN A 208 -17.71 -0.09 13.99
C ASN A 208 -18.49 0.09 15.30
N HIS A 209 -19.34 1.13 15.38
CA HIS A 209 -20.19 1.44 16.54
C HIS A 209 -21.14 0.31 16.95
N GLN A 210 -21.28 -0.72 16.12
CA GLN A 210 -22.00 -1.97 16.40
C GLN A 210 -21.21 -2.93 17.31
N PHE A 211 -19.93 -2.66 17.57
CA PHE A 211 -19.05 -3.41 18.47
C PHE A 211 -18.51 -2.55 19.64
N PRO A 212 -19.33 -1.74 20.33
CA PRO A 212 -18.85 -1.02 21.51
C PRO A 212 -18.65 -2.07 22.61
N GLU A 213 -17.51 -2.03 23.31
CA GLU A 213 -17.24 -2.88 24.49
C GLU A 213 -16.78 -4.33 24.23
N VAL A 214 -16.10 -4.60 23.12
CA VAL A 214 -15.40 -5.89 22.94
C VAL A 214 -14.11 -5.93 23.78
N GLU A 215 -13.89 -6.97 24.59
CA GLU A 215 -12.70 -7.14 25.43
C GLU A 215 -11.39 -7.27 24.63
N ASP A 216 -10.26 -6.82 25.21
CA ASP A 216 -8.94 -6.84 24.54
C ASP A 216 -8.53 -8.25 24.14
N ASN A 217 -8.74 -9.22 25.03
CA ASN A 217 -8.40 -10.61 24.79
C ASN A 217 -9.15 -11.18 23.58
N PHE A 218 -10.45 -10.86 23.47
CA PHE A 218 -11.22 -11.27 22.31
C PHE A 218 -10.66 -10.62 21.03
N LEU A 219 -10.37 -9.32 21.03
CA LEU A 219 -9.83 -8.63 19.86
C LEU A 219 -8.46 -9.16 19.46
N LYS A 220 -7.57 -9.42 20.42
CA LYS A 220 -6.26 -10.02 20.16
C LYS A 220 -6.41 -11.41 19.53
N ILE A 221 -7.30 -12.26 20.05
CA ILE A 221 -7.60 -13.58 19.45
C ILE A 221 -8.20 -13.41 18.04
N PHE A 222 -9.14 -12.49 17.87
CA PHE A 222 -9.80 -12.21 16.60
C PHE A 222 -8.80 -11.77 15.53
N PHE A 223 -7.98 -10.74 15.81
CA PHE A 223 -6.97 -10.27 14.86
C PHE A 223 -5.92 -11.33 14.58
N LYS A 224 -5.50 -12.10 15.59
CA LYS A 224 -4.56 -13.19 15.40
C LYS A 224 -5.08 -14.22 14.40
N ASN A 225 -6.29 -14.73 14.65
CA ASN A 225 -6.93 -15.69 13.76
C ASN A 225 -7.11 -15.13 12.34
N LEU A 226 -7.48 -13.85 12.23
CA LEU A 226 -7.68 -13.20 10.94
C LEU A 226 -6.36 -13.08 10.17
N VAL A 227 -5.29 -12.56 10.79
CA VAL A 227 -3.98 -12.40 10.16
C VAL A 227 -3.40 -13.75 9.74
N GLU A 228 -3.43 -14.75 10.62
CA GLU A 228 -2.92 -16.09 10.33
C GLU A 228 -3.71 -16.77 9.19
N LYS A 229 -5.04 -16.60 9.14
CA LYS A 229 -5.88 -17.11 8.04
C LYS A 229 -5.50 -16.50 6.69
N HIS A 230 -5.01 -15.26 6.68
CA HIS A 230 -4.50 -14.60 5.47
C HIS A 230 -3.00 -14.82 5.24
N GLY A 231 -2.36 -15.71 6.02
CA GLY A 231 -0.96 -16.09 5.86
C GLY A 231 0.03 -15.00 6.27
N GLY A 232 -0.39 -14.10 7.16
CA GLY A 232 0.49 -13.13 7.80
C GLY A 232 0.98 -13.59 9.18
N THR A 233 1.92 -12.84 9.71
CA THR A 233 2.37 -12.93 11.11
C THR A 233 1.87 -11.71 11.88
N ILE A 234 1.71 -11.86 13.19
CA ILE A 234 1.13 -10.82 14.05
C ILE A 234 1.89 -10.70 15.37
N GLN A 235 2.05 -9.48 15.85
CA GLN A 235 2.54 -9.15 17.18
C GLN A 235 1.65 -8.07 17.80
N PHE A 236 1.50 -8.10 19.12
CA PHE A 236 0.78 -7.10 19.88
C PHE A 236 1.73 -6.32 20.77
N LYS A 237 1.46 -5.02 20.95
CA LYS A 237 2.12 -4.19 21.96
C LYS A 237 1.10 -3.35 22.70
N GLU A 238 1.25 -3.28 24.02
CA GLU A 238 0.43 -2.35 24.81
C GLU A 238 0.88 -0.90 24.53
N VAL A 239 -0.03 0.03 24.80
CA VAL A 239 0.21 1.48 24.72
C VAL A 239 0.70 1.99 26.07
#